data_AF-K9YRZ5-F1
#
_entry.id   AF-K9YRZ5-F1
#
_cell.length_a   1.000
_cell.length_b   1.000
_cell.length_c   1.000
_cell.angle_alpha   90.00
_cell.angle_beta   90.00
_cell.angle_gamma   90.00
#
_symmetry.space_group_name_H-M   'P 1'
#
loop_
_entity.id
_entity.type
_entity.pdbx_description
1 polymer ?
#
loop_
_entity_poly.entity_id
_entity_poly.type
_entity_poly.pdbx_seq_one_letter_code
_entity_poly.pdbx_strand_id
1 'polypeptide(L)' 'MVTNKQALTSVTICQSLTKTLCSIELFRFDETRRVIYILAVTSRKEELEVIINENGELNRP' A
#
# COMPACT_ATOMS: atom_id res chain seq x y z
N MET A 1 -8.34 8.63 -11.29
CA MET A 1 -6.90 8.99 -11.32
C MET A 1 -6.39 9.12 -9.90
N VAL A 2 -5.23 8.53 -9.61
CA VAL A 2 -4.54 8.63 -8.31
C VAL A 2 -3.99 10.04 -8.07
N THR A 3 -4.02 10.49 -6.82
CA THR A 3 -3.45 11.80 -6.46
C THR A 3 -1.93 11.72 -6.28
N ASN A 4 -1.24 12.86 -6.40
CA ASN A 4 0.21 12.92 -6.15
C ASN A 4 0.58 12.44 -4.74
N LYS A 5 -0.25 12.75 -3.73
CA LYS A 5 -0.03 12.30 -2.36
C LYS A 5 -0.19 10.78 -2.25
N GLN A 6 -1.22 10.19 -2.87
CA GLN A 6 -1.37 8.73 -2.95
C GLN A 6 -0.18 8.06 -3.63
N ALA A 7 0.29 8.60 -4.77
CA ALA A 7 1.44 8.06 -5.49
C ALA A 7 2.71 8.10 -4.63
N LEU A 8 3.00 9.24 -4.00
CA LEU A 8 4.17 9.39 -3.13
C LEU A 8 4.11 8.46 -1.92
N THR A 9 2.98 8.42 -1.21
CA THR A 9 2.76 7.51 -0.07
C THR A 9 2.96 6.06 -0.48
N SER A 10 2.44 5.65 -1.64
CA SER A 10 2.60 4.29 -2.15
C SER A 10 4.06 3.93 -2.39
N VAL A 11 4.83 4.83 -3.03
CA VAL A 11 6.27 4.63 -3.25
C VAL A 11 7.01 4.51 -1.92
N THR A 12 6.74 5.38 -0.96
CA THR A 12 7.36 5.33 0.37
C THR A 12 7.07 4.01 1.09
N ILE A 13 5.84 3.50 1.00
CA ILE A 13 5.47 2.21 1.59
C ILE A 13 6.15 1.05 0.88
N CYS A 14 6.12 0.99 -0.45
CA CYS A 14 6.81 -0.06 -1.20
C CYS A 14 8.30 -0.10 -0.86
N GLN A 15 8.97 1.05 -0.80
CA GLN A 15 10.38 1.12 -0.38
C GLN A 15 10.61 0.59 1.04
N SER A 16 9.68 0.87 1.97
CA SER A 16 9.76 0.40 3.35
C SER A 16 9.56 -1.11 3.44
N LEU A 17 8.60 -1.65 2.71
CA LEU A 17 8.32 -3.10 2.61
C LEU A 17 9.49 -3.86 1.97
N THR A 18 10.12 -3.29 0.94
CA THR A 18 11.32 -3.90 0.33
C THR A 18 12.50 -3.94 1.30
N LYS A 19 12.69 -2.90 2.12
CA LYS A 19 13.74 -2.89 3.16
C LYS A 19 13.54 -3.99 4.20
N THR A 20 12.29 -4.35 4.49
CA THR A 20 11.94 -5.45 5.41
C THR A 20 11.81 -6.80 4.72
N LEU A 21 12.27 -6.92 3.47
CA LEU A 21 12.23 -8.16 2.67
C LEU A 21 10.82 -8.76 2.54
N CYS A 22 9.79 -7.91 2.51
CA CYS A 22 8.43 -8.33 2.26
C CYS A 22 8.19 -8.47 0.75
N SER A 23 7.51 -9.54 0.34
CA SER A 23 6.99 -9.69 -1.02
C SER A 23 5.71 -8.87 -1.17
N ILE A 24 5.54 -8.13 -2.27
CA ILE A 24 4.28 -7.43 -2.57
C ILE A 24 3.44 -8.35 -3.44
N GLU A 25 2.35 -8.88 -2.87
CA GLU A 25 1.44 -9.81 -3.53
C GLU A 25 0.28 -9.10 -4.24
N LEU A 26 -0.11 -7.91 -3.76
CA LEU A 26 -1.13 -7.08 -4.39
C LEU A 26 -0.71 -5.62 -4.36
N PHE A 27 -0.89 -4.93 -5.48
CA PHE A 27 -0.88 -3.48 -5.57
C PHE A 27 -2.02 -3.06 -6.52
N ARG A 28 -3.09 -2.48 -5.97
CA ARG A 28 -4.31 -2.17 -6.74
C ARG A 28 -4.93 -0.85 -6.33
N PHE A 29 -5.29 -0.03 -7.31
CA PHE A 29 -6.15 1.14 -7.12
C PHE A 29 -7.62 0.75 -7.39
N ASP A 30 -8.50 1.03 -6.44
CA ASP A 30 -9.95 0.96 -6.59
C ASP A 30 -10.49 2.33 -7.00
N GLU A 31 -10.98 2.44 -8.22
CA GLU A 31 -11.48 3.71 -8.75
C GLU A 31 -12.78 4.18 -8.10
N THR A 32 -13.63 3.24 -7.64
CA THR A 32 -14.93 3.56 -7.05
C THR A 32 -14.75 4.17 -5.67
N ARG A 33 -13.88 3.57 -4.85
CA ARG A 33 -13.57 4.05 -3.50
C ARG A 33 -12.44 5.07 -3.47
N ARG A 34 -11.70 5.21 -4.58
CA ARG A 34 -10.49 6.03 -4.71
C ARG A 34 -9.40 5.64 -3.70
N VAL A 35 -9.26 4.35 -3.43
CA VAL A 35 -8.34 3.78 -2.42
C VAL A 35 -7.25 2.94 -3.10
N ILE A 36 -6.02 2.99 -2.61
CA ILE A 36 -4.97 2.04 -2.99
C ILE A 36 -4.85 0.96 -1.92
N TYR A 37 -4.87 -0.29 -2.37
CA TYR A 37 -4.64 -1.48 -1.56
C TYR A 37 -3.26 -2.04 -1.88
N ILE A 38 -2.46 -2.28 -0.84
CA ILE A 38 -1.19 -3.00 -0.94
C ILE A 38 -1.25 -4.18 0.03
N LEU A 39 -1.06 -5.39 -0.47
CA LEU A 39 -0.88 -6.59 0.34
C LEU A 39 0.57 -7.02 0.23
N ALA A 40 1.23 -7.17 1.35
CA ALA A 40 2.59 -7.69 1.42
C ALA A 40 2.69 -8.86 2.38
N VAL A 41 3.63 -9.76 2.12
CA VAL A 41 3.83 -10.98 2.90
C VAL A 41 5.29 -11.07 3.34
N THR A 42 5.52 -11.31 4.63
CA THR A 42 6.87 -11.48 5.18
C THR A 42 7.44 -12.86 4.85
N SER A 43 8.75 -13.06 5.03
CA SER A 43 9.37 -14.39 4.89
C SER A 43 8.80 -15.46 5.83
N ARG A 44 8.12 -15.04 6.91
CA ARG A 44 7.40 -15.90 7.86
C ARG A 44 5.94 -16.13 7.49
N LYS A 45 5.51 -15.67 6.32
CA LYS A 45 4.12 -15.73 5.83
C LYS A 45 3.14 -14.90 6.66
N GLU A 46 3.59 -13.84 7.30
CA GLU A 46 2.69 -12.87 7.95
C GLU A 46 2.20 -11.85 6.91
N GLU A 47 0.91 -11.57 6.93
CA GLU A 47 0.28 -10.63 6.00
C GLU A 47 0.29 -9.20 6.57
N LEU A 48 0.65 -8.26 5.71
CA LEU A 48 0.65 -6.83 5.98
C LEU A 48 -0.28 -6.15 4.98
N GLU A 49 -1.38 -5.63 5.50
CA GLU A 49 -2.35 -4.87 4.71
C GLU A 49 -2.11 -3.37 4.88
N VAL A 50 -2.06 -2.68 3.74
CA VAL A 50 -1.97 -1.23 3.71
C VAL A 50 -3.10 -0.68 2.84
N ILE A 51 -3.83 0.26 3.41
CA ILE A 51 -4.93 0.96 2.76
C ILE A 51 -4.60 2.45 2.73
N ILE A 52 -4.41 3.00 1.53
CA ILE A 52 -4.15 4.43 1.32
C ILE A 52 -5.45 5.06 0.81
N ASN A 53 -6.05 5.93 1.63
CA ASN A 53 -7.30 6.60 1.28
C ASN A 53 -7.12 7.66 0.18
N GLU A 54 -8.20 8.31 -0.24
CA GLU A 54 -8.18 9.31 -1.32
C GLU A 54 -7.31 10.54 -1.00
N ASN A 55 -7.14 10.85 0.28
CA ASN A 55 -6.28 11.94 0.78
C ASN A 55 -4.81 11.52 0.89
N GLY A 56 -4.45 10.30 0.47
CA GLY A 56 -3.09 9.77 0.53
C GLY A 56 -2.63 9.43 1.95
N GLU A 57 -3.57 9.25 2.88
CA GLU A 57 -3.31 8.89 4.27
C GLU A 57 -3.56 7.41 4.51
N LEU A 58 -2.88 6.85 5.49
CA LEU A 58 -3.04 5.46 5.87
C LEU A 58 -4.28 5.31 6.73
N ASN A 59 -5.26 4.57 6.23
CA ASN A 59 -6.32 4.10 7.09
C ASN A 59 -5.75 2.96 7.93
N ARG A 60 -5.47 3.24 9.20
CA ARG A 60 -5.33 2.19 10.19
C ARG A 60 -6.75 1.76 10.61
N PRO A 61 -7.04 0.46 10.69
CA PRO A 61 -8.23 0.00 11.40
C PRO A 61 -8.20 0.46 12.86
#